data_AF-A0A924N4B6-F1
#
_entry.id   AF-A0A924N4B6-F1
#
_cell.length_a   1.000
_cell.length_b   1.000
_cell.length_c   1.000
_cell.angle_alpha   90.00
_cell.angle_beta   90.00
_cell.angle_gamma   90.00
#
_symmetry.space_group_name_H-M   'P 1'
#
loop_
_entity.id
_entity.type
_entity.pdbx_description
1 polymer ?
#
loop_
_entity_poly.entity_id
_entity_poly.type
_entity_poly.pdbx_seq_one_letter_code
_entity_poly.pdbx_strand_id
1 'polypeptide(L)' 'MSKYQFAISSGPEAVRRAGVVESDSFDEAVVLLGTRITVRTGDSLEIGVHGFPPARYECVGESRSRPIWMPQGRMAA' A
#
# COMPACT_ATOMS: atom_id res chain seq x y z
N MET A 1 15.82 4.66 -8.50
CA MET A 1 15.03 3.64 -7.80
C MET A 1 15.24 3.67 -6.29
N SER A 2 14.17 4.01 -5.59
CA SER A 2 14.07 3.97 -4.13
C SER A 2 13.46 2.65 -3.69
N LYS A 3 13.83 2.18 -2.48
CA LYS A 3 13.29 0.96 -1.86
C LYS A 3 12.16 1.34 -0.90
N TYR A 4 10.93 0.97 -1.25
CA TYR A 4 9.76 1.17 -0.39
C TYR A 4 9.40 -0.15 0.30
N GLN A 5 9.40 -0.14 1.63
CA GLN A 5 8.86 -1.25 2.42
C GLN A 5 7.35 -1.17 2.42
N PHE A 6 6.69 -2.29 2.19
CA PHE A 6 5.24 -2.36 2.22
C PHE A 6 4.74 -3.55 3.04
N ALA A 7 3.55 -3.41 3.62
CA ALA A 7 2.79 -4.45 4.28
C ALA A 7 1.31 -4.32 3.89
N ILE A 8 0.68 -5.44 3.54
CA ILE A 8 -0.74 -5.54 3.23
C ILE A 8 -1.39 -6.47 4.24
N SER A 9 -2.43 -5.97 4.88
CA SER A 9 -3.20 -6.67 5.91
C SER A 9 -4.66 -6.78 5.49
N SER A 10 -5.27 -7.95 5.64
CA SER A 10 -6.73 -8.11 5.50
C SER A 10 -7.36 -8.04 6.89
N GLY A 11 -7.65 -6.83 7.36
CA GLY A 11 -8.19 -6.61 8.71
C GLY A 11 -7.11 -6.51 9.82
N PRO A 12 -7.54 -6.42 11.09
CA PRO A 12 -6.69 -5.95 12.20
C PRO A 12 -5.58 -6.92 12.65
N GLU A 13 -5.64 -8.21 12.31
CA GLU A 13 -4.75 -9.21 12.92
C GLU A 13 -3.88 -10.01 11.94
N ALA A 14 -4.00 -9.81 10.62
CA ALA A 14 -3.26 -10.64 9.66
C ALA A 14 -2.63 -9.83 8.53
N VAL A 15 -1.31 -9.58 8.66
CA VAL A 15 -0.45 -9.20 7.53
C VAL A 15 -0.42 -10.37 6.56
N ARG A 16 -1.04 -10.22 5.39
CA ARG A 16 -1.04 -11.25 4.34
C ARG A 16 0.22 -11.24 3.52
N ARG A 17 0.81 -10.06 3.33
CA ARG A 17 2.01 -9.92 2.52
C ARG A 17 2.79 -8.69 2.94
N ALA A 18 4.09 -8.86 3.17
CA ALA A 18 5.01 -7.77 3.38
C ALA A 18 6.24 -7.97 2.49
N GLY A 19 6.90 -6.87 2.14
CA GLY A 19 8.08 -6.92 1.29
C GLY A 19 8.66 -5.56 0.99
N VAL A 20 9.54 -5.53 -0.01
CA VAL A 20 10.13 -4.30 -0.54
C VAL A 20 9.76 -4.21 -2.02
N VAL A 21 9.34 -3.03 -2.45
CA VAL A 21 9.14 -2.69 -3.86
C VAL A 21 10.14 -1.61 -4.25
N GLU A 22 10.83 -1.82 -5.36
CA GLU A 22 11.74 -0.85 -5.97
C GLU A 22 10.99 -0.09 -7.05
N SER A 23 11.00 1.25 -6.95
CA SER A 23 10.30 2.13 -7.89
C SER A 23 10.95 3.52 -7.85
N ASP A 24 10.77 4.31 -8.91
CA ASP A 24 11.34 5.65 -8.99
C ASP A 24 10.51 6.68 -8.23
N SER A 25 9.25 6.38 -7.91
CA SER A 25 8.39 7.27 -7.11
C SER A 25 7.46 6.51 -6.17
N PHE A 26 6.99 7.20 -5.14
CA PHE A 26 6.07 6.62 -4.15
C PHE A 26 4.72 6.25 -4.77
N ASP A 27 4.17 7.11 -5.65
CA ASP A 27 2.91 6.86 -6.35
C ASP A 27 2.99 5.61 -7.25
N GLU A 28 4.08 5.51 -8.01
CA GLU A 28 4.32 4.34 -8.85
C GLU A 28 4.46 3.06 -8.01
N ALA A 29 5.12 3.11 -6.85
CA ALA A 29 5.22 1.98 -5.93
C ALA A 29 3.82 1.50 -5.48
N VAL A 30 2.91 2.40 -5.12
CA VAL A 30 1.54 2.08 -4.72
C VAL A 30 0.76 1.44 -5.88
N VAL A 31 0.88 1.98 -7.10
CA VAL A 31 0.25 1.43 -8.31
C VAL A 31 0.81 0.04 -8.65
N LEU A 32 2.13 -0.15 -8.52
CA LEU A 32 2.80 -1.44 -8.74
C LEU A 32 2.33 -2.51 -7.76
N LEU A 33 2.14 -2.15 -6.49
CA LEU A 33 1.60 -3.08 -5.48
C LEU A 33 0.17 -3.48 -5.81
N GLY A 34 -0.67 -2.52 -6.22
CA GLY A 34 -2.06 -2.80 -6.60
C GLY A 34 -2.22 -3.65 -7.87
N THR A 35 -1.20 -3.70 -8.73
CA THR A 35 -1.21 -4.53 -9.95
C THR A 35 -0.57 -5.91 -9.75
N ARG A 36 0.45 -6.01 -8.90
CA ARG A 36 1.15 -7.28 -8.62
C ARG A 36 0.49 -8.12 -7.53
N ILE A 37 -0.28 -7.50 -6.65
CA ILE A 37 -0.87 -8.15 -5.49
C ILE A 37 -2.39 -8.07 -5.61
N THR A 38 -3.04 -9.23 -5.54
CA THR A 38 -4.49 -9.29 -5.43
C THR A 38 -4.92 -8.76 -4.07
N VAL A 39 -5.42 -7.53 -4.05
CA VAL A 39 -6.00 -6.90 -2.86
C VAL A 39 -7.52 -6.90 -2.96
N ARG A 40 -8.18 -6.84 -1.80
CA ARG A 40 -9.64 -6.87 -1.66
C ARG A 40 -10.11 -5.63 -0.92
N THR A 41 -11.37 -5.28 -1.10
CA THR A 41 -12.01 -4.22 -0.29
C THR A 41 -11.87 -4.54 1.20
N GLY A 42 -11.43 -3.56 1.98
CA GLY A 42 -11.11 -3.69 3.40
C GLY A 42 -9.64 -4.05 3.70
N ASP A 43 -8.81 -4.30 2.68
CA ASP A 43 -7.37 -4.47 2.87
C ASP A 43 -6.72 -3.15 3.24
N SER A 44 -5.76 -3.19 4.16
CA SER A 44 -4.92 -2.05 4.52
C SER A 44 -3.53 -2.22 3.92
N LEU A 45 -3.05 -1.20 3.21
CA LEU A 45 -1.70 -1.09 2.69
C LEU A 45 -0.91 -0.07 3.51
N GLU A 46 0.14 -0.53 4.16
CA GLU A 46 1.16 0.32 4.77
C GLU A 46 2.36 0.35 3.83
N ILE A 47 2.84 1.53 3.45
CA ILE A 47 4.00 1.68 2.57
C ILE A 47 4.83 2.89 2.97
N GLY A 48 6.15 2.72 3.05
CA GLY A 48 7.06 3.77 3.45
C GLY A 48 8.51 3.44 3.13
N VAL A 49 9.40 4.35 3.54
CA VAL A 49 10.84 4.13 3.47
C VAL A 49 11.40 3.95 4.87
N HIS A 50 12.46 3.15 4.99
CA HIS A 50 13.09 2.93 6.29
C HIS A 50 13.54 4.26 6.92
N GLY A 51 13.14 4.49 8.18
CA GLY A 51 13.47 5.71 8.91
C GLY A 51 12.40 6.82 8.85
N PHE A 52 11.31 6.64 8.10
CA PHE A 52 10.18 7.57 8.05
C PHE A 52 8.86 6.86 8.41
N PRO A 53 7.86 7.58 8.95
CA PRO A 53 6.55 7.00 9.19
C PRO A 53 5.94 6.47 7.88
N PRO A 54 5.47 5.21 7.85
CA PRO A 54 4.82 4.68 6.66
C PRO A 54 3.47 5.37 6.45
N ALA A 55 3.14 5.63 5.20
CA ALA A 55 1.79 6.03 4.82
C ALA A 55 0.87 4.81 4.83
N ARG A 56 -0.38 5.02 5.26
CA ARG A 56 -1.39 3.98 5.34
C ARG A 56 -2.51 4.26 4.35
N TYR A 57 -2.98 3.22 3.68
CA TYR A 57 -4.07 3.26 2.72
C TYR A 57 -5.03 2.12 3.01
N GLU A 58 -6.31 2.34 2.74
CA GLU A 58 -7.35 1.32 2.77
C GLU A 58 -7.86 1.10 1.34
N CYS A 59 -7.98 -0.16 0.95
CA CYS A 59 -8.62 -0.53 -0.30
C CYS A 59 -10.13 -0.42 -0.12
N VAL A 60 -10.76 0.60 -0.69
CA VAL A 60 -12.21 0.83 -0.58
C VAL A 60 -13.00 0.20 -1.72
N GLY A 61 -12.31 -0.37 -2.71
CA GLY A 61 -12.93 -0.99 -3.87
C GLY A 61 -11.93 -1.25 -4.98
N GLU A 62 -12.45 -1.64 -6.13
CA GLU A 62 -11.68 -1.81 -7.36
C GLU A 62 -12.35 -1.07 -8.51
N SER A 63 -11.55 -0.48 -9.40
CA SER A 63 -12.00 0.13 -10.64
C SER A 63 -11.12 -0.36 -11.79
N ARG A 64 -11.74 -0.90 -12.84
CA ARG A 64 -11.04 -1.45 -14.02
C ARG A 64 -9.90 -2.41 -13.63
N SER A 65 -10.16 -3.30 -12.67
CA SER A 65 -9.17 -4.27 -12.13
C SER A 65 -7.96 -3.64 -11.44
N ARG A 66 -8.06 -2.37 -11.01
CA ARG A 66 -7.09 -1.71 -10.15
C ARG A 66 -7.73 -1.38 -8.81
N PRO A 67 -7.06 -1.64 -7.68
CA PRO A 67 -7.60 -1.26 -6.38
C PRO A 67 -7.65 0.26 -6.22
N ILE A 68 -8.71 0.72 -5.57
CA ILE A 68 -8.88 2.10 -5.15
C ILE A 68 -8.33 2.22 -3.74
N TRP A 69 -7.14 2.79 -3.62
CA TRP A 69 -6.49 3.07 -2.34
C TRP A 69 -6.92 4.45 -1.83
N MET A 70 -7.45 4.48 -0.61
CA MET A 70 -7.79 5.72 0.11
C MET A 70 -6.86 5.89 1.30
N PRO A 71 -6.22 7.06 1.48
CA PRO A 71 -5.31 7.27 2.61
C PRO A 71 -6.05 7.13 3.94
N GLN A 72 -5.56 6.22 4.79
CA GLN A 72 -6.11 5.93 6.11
C GLN A 72 -5.36 6.80 7.13
N GLY A 73 -5.89 8.00 7.38
CA GLY A 73 -5.29 9.00 8.25
C GLY A 73 -4.89 10.24 7.49
N ARG A 74 -5.26 11.41 8.05
CA ARG A 74 -4.79 12.73 7.61
C ARG A 74 -3.29 12.69 7.38
N MET A 75 -2.87 13.26 6.25
CA MET A 75 -1.50 13.68 5.95
C MET A 75 -0.74 13.97 7.25
N ALA A 76 0.23 13.13 7.61
CA ALA A 76 1.29 13.59 8.47
C ALA A 76 2.09 14.57 7.61
N ALA A 77 1.82 15.86 7.85
CA ALA A 77 2.44 17.01 7.22
C ALA A 77 3.95 17.06 7.47
#